data_AF-K2EGZ5-F1
#
_entry.id   AF-K2EGZ5-F1
#
_cell.length_a   1.000
_cell.length_b   1.000
_cell.length_c   1.000
_cell.angle_alpha   90.00
_cell.angle_beta   90.00
_cell.angle_gamma   90.00
#
_symmetry.space_group_name_H-M   'P 1'
#
loop_
_entity.id
_entity.type
_entity.pdbx_description
1 polymer ?
#
loop_
_entity_poly.entity_id
_entity_poly.type
_entity_poly.pdbx_seq_one_letter_code
_entity_poly.pdbx_strand_id
1 'polypeptide(L)'
;MIAIIKTFKESFKEAWDHPLNWIRIVFLPVIIWTLGFLFMGAVFVAKGHYLFVFENSTLEQTATATSPFEVFSQLVYHVTSFLAMAGIYIKGFRYAALKEGGDKWLGFPFNMRLLKMFLYYLLITILSALYIILSAGIVVLQHFFLESVFVTILLAGLFAAFGVYLITRIVLTFLYVAIDQEKALRTSWSVMKGNVWHFLLLIILIGLTVLGAAIAGAALIGIVGFLLSLISSWLGAVIFVLFLPFGLLVMLLSTAWTINAVTYVNKQITAK
;
A
#
# COMPACT_ATOMS: atom_id res chain seq x y z
N MET A 1 13.89 10.08 -19.66
CA MET A 1 13.25 11.09 -18.78
C MET A 1 11.94 11.61 -19.35
N ILE A 2 11.88 12.11 -20.59
CA ILE A 2 10.65 12.63 -21.23
C ILE A 2 9.49 11.61 -21.20
N ALA A 3 9.75 10.33 -21.53
CA ALA A 3 8.74 9.28 -21.50
C ALA A 3 8.17 9.03 -20.08
N ILE A 4 9.02 9.04 -19.04
CA ILE A 4 8.61 8.83 -17.64
C ILE A 4 7.71 9.98 -17.18
N ILE A 5 8.10 11.23 -17.47
CA ILE A 5 7.31 12.42 -17.11
C ILE A 5 5.97 12.41 -17.83
N LYS A 6 5.94 12.02 -19.11
CA LYS A 6 4.70 11.86 -19.87
C LYS A 6 3.79 10.82 -19.22
N THR A 7 4.29 9.63 -18.93
CA THR A 7 3.52 8.56 -18.28
C THR A 7 3.00 8.99 -16.92
N PHE A 8 3.81 9.67 -16.11
CA PHE A 8 3.39 10.24 -14.83
C PHE A 8 2.23 11.22 -14.99
N LYS A 9 2.36 12.20 -15.90
CA LYS A 9 1.31 13.21 -16.16
C LYS A 9 0.01 12.58 -16.66
N GLU A 10 0.10 11.62 -17.58
CA GLU A 10 -1.07 10.91 -18.11
C GLU A 10 -1.77 10.10 -17.01
N SER A 11 -1.00 9.42 -16.15
CA SER A 11 -1.53 8.67 -15.01
C SER A 11 -2.26 9.56 -14.00
N PHE A 12 -1.71 10.76 -13.78
CA PHE A 12 -2.32 11.79 -12.95
C PHE A 12 -3.63 12.29 -13.52
N LYS A 13 -3.60 12.68 -14.80
CA LYS A 13 -4.76 13.22 -15.52
C LYS A 13 -5.92 12.23 -15.53
N GLU A 14 -5.66 10.97 -15.88
CA GLU A 14 -6.67 9.92 -15.92
C GLU A 14 -7.34 9.67 -14.55
N ALA A 15 -6.59 9.74 -13.46
CA ALA A 15 -7.16 9.61 -12.12
C ALA A 15 -8.01 10.83 -11.71
N TRP A 16 -7.58 12.02 -12.13
CA TRP A 16 -8.23 13.28 -11.80
C TRP A 16 -9.51 13.53 -12.62
N ASP A 17 -9.51 13.13 -13.89
CA ASP A 17 -10.64 13.34 -14.80
C ASP A 17 -11.82 12.38 -14.51
N HIS A 18 -11.56 11.28 -13.78
CA HIS A 18 -12.57 10.24 -13.49
C HIS A 18 -12.67 9.86 -11.99
N PRO A 19 -12.85 10.83 -11.07
CA PRO A 19 -12.76 10.58 -9.62
C PRO A 19 -13.87 9.65 -9.12
N LEU A 20 -15.08 9.76 -9.68
CA LEU A 20 -16.22 8.92 -9.30
C LEU A 20 -15.99 7.43 -9.62
N ASN A 21 -15.28 7.12 -10.72
CA ASN A 21 -14.97 5.73 -11.07
C ASN A 21 -13.97 5.14 -10.09
N TRP A 22 -12.97 5.92 -9.66
CA TRP A 22 -12.02 5.50 -8.62
C TRP A 22 -12.69 5.30 -7.27
N ILE A 23 -13.64 6.16 -6.89
CA ILE A 23 -14.46 5.97 -5.69
C ILE A 23 -15.29 4.67 -5.80
N ARG A 24 -15.86 4.34 -6.95
CA ARG A 24 -16.58 3.06 -7.14
C ARG A 24 -15.69 1.83 -7.04
N ILE A 25 -14.44 1.93 -7.51
CA ILE A 25 -13.46 0.85 -7.45
C ILE A 25 -13.13 0.51 -6.00
N VAL A 26 -12.92 1.52 -5.17
CA VAL A 26 -12.45 1.37 -3.78
C VAL A 26 -13.58 1.25 -2.75
N PHE A 27 -14.81 1.63 -3.07
CA PHE A 27 -15.92 1.71 -2.10
C PHE A 27 -16.13 0.43 -1.29
N LEU A 28 -16.45 -0.69 -1.94
CA LEU A 28 -16.70 -1.95 -1.25
C LEU A 28 -15.45 -2.52 -0.55
N PRO A 29 -14.24 -2.50 -1.16
CA PRO A 29 -13.00 -2.79 -0.45
C PRO A 29 -12.79 -1.99 0.84
N VAL A 30 -13.05 -0.68 0.81
CA VAL A 30 -12.92 0.20 1.98
C VAL A 30 -13.92 -0.22 3.06
N ILE A 31 -15.17 -0.53 2.70
CA ILE A 31 -16.16 -1.05 3.67
C ILE A 31 -15.66 -2.34 4.34
N ILE A 32 -15.16 -3.30 3.56
CA ILE A 32 -14.63 -4.57 4.09
C ILE A 32 -13.48 -4.30 5.07
N TRP A 33 -12.55 -3.41 4.71
CA TRP A 33 -11.44 -3.03 5.58
C TRP A 33 -11.91 -2.32 6.85
N THR A 34 -12.82 -1.35 6.74
CA THR A 34 -13.37 -0.61 7.89
C THR A 34 -14.09 -1.55 8.86
N LEU A 35 -14.87 -2.51 8.37
CA LEU A 35 -15.52 -3.51 9.24
C LEU A 35 -14.51 -4.35 10.03
N GLY A 36 -13.42 -4.79 9.37
CA GLY A 36 -12.34 -5.50 10.04
C GLY A 36 -11.61 -4.65 11.08
N PHE A 37 -11.33 -3.39 10.76
CA PHE A 37 -10.72 -2.43 11.68
C PHE A 37 -11.61 -2.16 12.90
N LEU A 38 -12.91 -1.93 12.69
CA LEU A 38 -13.88 -1.72 13.78
C LEU A 38 -14.01 -2.94 14.67
N PHE A 39 -14.03 -4.15 14.09
CA PHE A 39 -14.06 -5.38 14.86
C PHE A 39 -12.81 -5.51 15.75
N MET A 40 -11.62 -5.34 15.18
CA MET A 40 -10.37 -5.36 15.96
C MET A 40 -10.38 -4.29 17.06
N GLY A 41 -10.77 -3.05 16.73
CA GLY A 41 -10.84 -1.96 17.70
C GLY A 41 -11.81 -2.24 18.84
N ALA A 42 -12.98 -2.81 18.57
CA ALA A 42 -13.95 -3.19 19.60
C ALA A 42 -13.36 -4.24 20.56
N VAL A 43 -12.63 -5.24 20.04
CA VAL A 43 -11.96 -6.26 20.86
C VAL A 43 -10.89 -5.65 21.77
N PHE A 44 -10.06 -4.76 21.23
CA PHE A 44 -8.99 -4.10 21.98
C PHE A 44 -9.54 -3.18 23.08
N VAL A 45 -10.57 -2.38 22.78
CA VAL A 45 -11.24 -1.53 23.76
C VAL A 45 -11.89 -2.36 24.87
N ALA A 46 -12.56 -3.47 24.52
CA ALA A 46 -13.16 -4.37 25.52
C ALA A 46 -12.13 -5.03 26.45
N LYS A 47 -10.86 -5.11 26.04
CA LYS A 47 -9.74 -5.63 26.83
C LYS A 47 -8.96 -4.54 27.58
N GLY A 48 -9.39 -3.27 27.51
CA GLY A 48 -8.73 -2.15 28.18
C GLY A 48 -7.47 -1.66 27.46
N HIS A 49 -7.20 -2.12 26.23
CA HIS A 49 -6.16 -1.53 25.39
C HIS A 49 -6.74 -0.28 24.71
N TYR A 50 -6.20 0.89 25.04
CA TYR A 50 -6.53 2.11 24.31
C TYR A 50 -5.82 2.10 22.95
N LEU A 51 -6.57 2.37 21.89
CA LEU A 51 -6.08 2.31 20.50
C LEU A 51 -5.00 3.37 20.18
N PHE A 52 -4.86 4.38 21.05
CA PHE A 52 -3.86 5.44 20.97
C PHE A 52 -3.43 5.85 22.38
N VAL A 53 -2.33 5.28 22.87
CA VAL A 53 -1.67 5.76 24.08
C VAL A 53 -0.42 6.52 23.66
N PHE A 54 -0.51 7.85 23.60
CA PHE A 54 0.66 8.73 23.75
C PHE A 54 0.95 8.86 25.25
N GLU A 55 1.38 7.79 25.90
CA GLU A 55 1.99 7.90 27.23
C GLU A 55 3.45 7.52 27.12
N ASN A 56 4.29 8.46 27.53
CA ASN A 56 5.67 8.23 27.95
C ASN A 56 5.67 7.18 29.07
N SER A 57 5.60 5.90 28.71
CA SER A 57 5.76 4.80 29.65
C SER A 57 7.15 4.22 29.48
N THR A 58 7.98 4.51 30.48
CA THR A 58 9.19 3.76 30.78
C THR A 58 8.86 2.27 30.81
N LEU A 59 9.62 1.50 30.03
CA LEU A 59 9.53 0.05 29.87
C LEU A 59 9.51 -0.69 31.21
N GLU A 60 8.33 -1.16 31.60
CA GLU A 60 8.16 -2.50 32.15
C GLU A 60 6.98 -3.15 31.44
N GLN A 61 7.19 -3.54 30.17
CA GLN A 61 6.28 -4.45 29.48
C GLN A 61 6.41 -5.83 30.13
N THR A 62 5.58 -6.08 31.14
CA THR A 62 5.21 -7.44 31.51
C THR A 62 4.58 -8.07 30.26
N ALA A 63 5.12 -9.20 29.81
CA ALA A 63 4.57 -9.98 28.71
C ALA A 63 3.18 -10.51 29.10
N THR A 64 2.16 -9.68 28.98
CA THR A 64 0.77 -10.11 29.11
C THR A 64 0.48 -11.07 27.97
N ALA A 65 0.17 -12.33 28.32
CA ALA A 65 -0.22 -13.35 27.36
C ALA A 65 -1.37 -12.82 26.48
N THR A 66 -1.11 -12.68 25.16
CA THR A 66 -2.11 -12.23 24.19
C THR A 66 -3.31 -13.16 24.24
N SER A 67 -4.52 -12.61 24.42
CA SER A 67 -5.69 -13.48 24.54
C SER A 67 -6.02 -14.13 23.18
N PRO A 68 -6.54 -15.38 23.13
CA PRO A 68 -6.94 -16.01 21.86
C PRO A 68 -7.92 -15.17 21.05
N PHE A 69 -8.71 -14.34 21.73
CA PHE A 69 -9.68 -13.43 21.11
C PHE A 69 -9.00 -12.22 20.45
N GLU A 70 -7.92 -11.67 21.02
CA GLU A 70 -7.09 -10.65 20.37
C GLU A 70 -6.42 -11.21 19.12
N VAL A 71 -5.83 -12.41 19.19
CA VAL A 71 -5.21 -13.08 18.04
C VAL A 71 -6.24 -13.30 16.91
N PHE A 72 -7.45 -13.74 17.25
CA PHE A 72 -8.53 -13.87 16.29
C PHE A 72 -8.94 -12.53 15.66
N SER A 73 -9.04 -11.46 16.46
CA SER A 73 -9.40 -10.13 15.95
C SER A 73 -8.36 -9.57 14.97
N GLN A 74 -7.07 -9.81 15.25
CA GLN A 74 -5.97 -9.47 14.34
C GLN A 74 -6.04 -10.28 13.05
N LEU A 75 -6.33 -11.58 13.15
CA LEU A 75 -6.53 -12.44 11.98
C LEU A 75 -7.65 -11.89 11.08
N VAL A 76 -8.80 -11.53 11.65
CA VAL A 76 -9.92 -10.93 10.90
C VAL A 76 -9.49 -9.61 10.24
N TYR A 77 -8.76 -8.75 10.95
CA TYR A 77 -8.23 -7.52 10.38
C TYR A 77 -7.27 -7.76 9.21
N HIS A 78 -6.36 -8.72 9.32
CA HIS A 78 -5.43 -9.05 8.24
C HIS A 78 -6.14 -9.64 7.02
N VAL A 79 -7.12 -10.52 7.22
CA VAL A 79 -7.92 -11.10 6.13
C VAL A 79 -8.73 -10.02 5.41
N THR A 80 -9.43 -9.15 6.15
CA THR A 80 -10.21 -8.05 5.56
C THR A 80 -9.32 -7.03 4.85
N SER A 81 -8.13 -6.73 5.39
CA SER A 81 -7.13 -5.88 4.74
C SER A 81 -6.62 -6.48 3.43
N PHE A 82 -6.33 -7.78 3.42
CA PHE A 82 -5.93 -8.48 2.19
C PHE A 82 -7.05 -8.45 1.15
N LEU A 83 -8.28 -8.79 1.54
CA LEU A 83 -9.44 -8.75 0.65
C LEU A 83 -9.65 -7.34 0.07
N ALA A 84 -9.55 -6.31 0.91
CA ALA A 84 -9.66 -4.93 0.46
C ALA A 84 -8.60 -4.61 -0.60
N MET A 85 -7.31 -4.87 -0.34
CA MET A 85 -6.26 -4.57 -1.32
C MET A 85 -6.37 -5.38 -2.60
N ALA A 86 -6.62 -6.68 -2.51
CA ALA A 86 -6.79 -7.52 -3.69
C ALA A 86 -8.02 -7.07 -4.52
N GLY A 87 -9.12 -6.71 -3.85
CA GLY A 87 -10.31 -6.16 -4.50
C GLY A 87 -10.02 -4.86 -5.25
N ILE A 88 -9.29 -3.93 -4.62
CA ILE A 88 -8.86 -2.66 -5.25
C ILE A 88 -7.98 -2.94 -6.46
N TYR A 89 -7.00 -3.84 -6.35
CA TYR A 89 -6.12 -4.16 -7.48
C TYR A 89 -6.86 -4.84 -8.63
N ILE A 90 -7.75 -5.81 -8.38
CA ILE A 90 -8.52 -6.45 -9.46
C ILE A 90 -9.38 -5.41 -10.19
N LYS A 91 -10.17 -4.62 -9.46
CA LYS A 91 -11.06 -3.63 -10.06
C LYS A 91 -10.28 -2.50 -10.72
N GLY A 92 -9.26 -1.98 -10.04
CA GLY A 92 -8.45 -0.87 -10.51
C GLY A 92 -7.63 -1.21 -11.75
N PHE A 93 -6.93 -2.36 -11.77
CA PHE A 93 -6.16 -2.76 -12.95
C PHE A 93 -7.05 -3.07 -14.15
N ARG A 94 -8.22 -3.69 -13.94
CA ARG A 94 -9.18 -3.88 -15.04
C ARG A 94 -9.73 -2.57 -15.56
N TYR A 95 -10.00 -1.61 -14.69
CA TYR A 95 -10.44 -0.29 -15.12
C TYR A 95 -9.35 0.43 -15.91
N ALA A 96 -8.12 0.46 -15.40
CA ALA A 96 -7.01 1.12 -16.08
C ALA A 96 -6.61 0.43 -17.40
N ALA A 97 -6.60 -0.91 -17.43
CA ALA A 97 -6.12 -1.68 -18.57
C ALA A 97 -7.21 -1.88 -19.63
N LEU A 98 -8.40 -2.30 -19.21
CA LEU A 98 -9.51 -2.77 -20.03
C LEU A 98 -10.73 -1.83 -20.05
N LYS A 99 -10.72 -0.76 -19.24
CA LYS A 99 -11.89 0.13 -19.03
C LYS A 99 -13.12 -0.58 -18.45
N GLU A 100 -12.89 -1.64 -17.67
CA GLU A 100 -13.94 -2.45 -17.04
C GLU A 100 -13.95 -2.31 -15.51
N GLY A 101 -15.11 -2.51 -14.87
CA GLY A 101 -15.18 -2.66 -13.41
C GLY A 101 -15.37 -1.36 -12.61
N GLY A 102 -15.41 -0.20 -13.28
CA GLY A 102 -15.78 1.10 -12.70
C GLY A 102 -17.29 1.29 -12.49
N ASP A 103 -18.14 0.42 -13.04
CA ASP A 103 -19.59 0.68 -13.11
C ASP A 103 -20.38 0.18 -11.89
N LYS A 104 -19.80 -0.72 -11.09
CA LYS A 104 -20.50 -1.38 -9.98
C LYS A 104 -19.94 -0.96 -8.62
N TRP A 105 -20.76 -0.24 -7.85
CA TRP A 105 -20.48 0.18 -6.47
C TRP A 105 -20.30 -1.00 -5.51
N LEU A 106 -21.17 -2.02 -5.62
CA LEU A 106 -21.24 -3.15 -4.69
C LEU A 106 -20.67 -4.46 -5.28
N GLY A 107 -19.89 -4.39 -6.36
CA GLY A 107 -19.24 -5.57 -6.92
C GLY A 107 -17.93 -5.90 -6.21
N PHE A 108 -17.82 -7.11 -5.64
CA PHE A 108 -16.55 -7.68 -5.19
C PHE A 108 -16.14 -8.87 -6.07
N PRO A 109 -14.87 -8.96 -6.50
CA PRO A 109 -14.40 -10.01 -7.40
C PRO A 109 -14.09 -11.33 -6.67
N PHE A 110 -15.10 -11.98 -6.06
CA PHE A 110 -14.96 -13.34 -5.52
C PHE A 110 -14.85 -14.37 -6.66
N ASN A 111 -13.69 -14.43 -7.30
CA ASN A 111 -13.43 -15.28 -8.45
C ASN A 111 -12.01 -15.87 -8.38
N MET A 112 -11.67 -16.69 -9.38
CA MET A 112 -10.35 -17.32 -9.47
C MET A 112 -9.19 -16.31 -9.53
N ARG A 113 -9.41 -15.04 -9.91
CA ARG A 113 -8.36 -14.01 -9.86
C ARG A 113 -7.97 -13.68 -8.43
N LEU A 114 -8.95 -13.59 -7.52
CA LEU A 114 -8.70 -13.37 -6.10
C LEU A 114 -7.89 -14.52 -5.50
N LEU A 115 -8.25 -15.77 -5.81
CA LEU A 115 -7.50 -16.95 -5.37
C LEU A 115 -6.07 -16.93 -5.92
N LYS A 116 -5.88 -16.66 -7.22
CA LYS A 116 -4.55 -16.55 -7.83
C LYS A 116 -3.72 -15.44 -7.19
N MET A 117 -4.30 -14.27 -6.93
CA MET A 117 -3.63 -13.18 -6.22
C MET A 117 -3.20 -13.59 -4.81
N PHE A 118 -4.06 -14.30 -4.08
CA PHE A 118 -3.71 -14.84 -2.76
C PHE A 118 -2.54 -15.83 -2.82
N LEU A 119 -2.57 -16.78 -3.77
CA LEU A 119 -1.49 -17.75 -3.93
C LEU A 119 -0.15 -17.08 -4.29
N TYR A 120 -0.17 -16.08 -5.19
CA TYR A 120 1.04 -15.34 -5.53
C TYR A 120 1.51 -14.42 -4.40
N TYR A 121 0.59 -13.81 -3.66
CA TYR A 121 0.92 -13.04 -2.47
C TYR A 121 1.62 -13.91 -1.43
N LEU A 122 1.07 -15.09 -1.14
CA LEU A 122 1.65 -16.06 -0.20
C LEU A 122 3.06 -16.49 -0.67
N LEU A 123 3.19 -16.89 -1.94
CA LEU A 123 4.47 -17.29 -2.52
C LEU A 123 5.53 -16.19 -2.37
N ILE A 124 5.18 -14.95 -2.75
CA ILE A 124 6.15 -13.85 -2.72
C ILE A 124 6.43 -13.40 -1.29
N THR A 125 5.46 -13.49 -0.38
CA THR A 125 5.66 -13.22 1.05
C THR A 125 6.65 -14.22 1.66
N ILE A 126 6.51 -15.52 1.36
CA ILE A 126 7.46 -16.55 1.79
C ILE A 126 8.86 -16.25 1.25
N LEU A 127 8.97 -15.94 -0.04
CA LEU A 127 10.25 -15.58 -0.66
C LEU A 127 10.87 -14.32 -0.03
N SER A 128 10.05 -13.32 0.29
CA SER A 128 10.48 -12.07 0.92
C SER A 128 10.92 -12.30 2.37
N ALA A 129 10.22 -13.15 3.13
CA ALA A 129 10.59 -13.52 4.49
C ALA A 129 11.93 -14.27 4.52
N LEU A 130 12.10 -15.27 3.64
CA LEU A 130 13.38 -15.96 3.46
C LEU A 130 14.49 -14.98 3.10
N TYR A 131 14.20 -14.06 2.18
CA TYR A 131 15.13 -13.03 1.77
C TYR A 131 15.55 -12.11 2.93
N ILE A 132 14.60 -11.64 3.75
CA ILE A 132 14.88 -10.79 4.92
C ILE A 132 15.71 -11.54 5.95
N ILE A 133 15.39 -12.80 6.25
CA ILE A 133 16.14 -13.62 7.22
C ILE A 133 17.58 -13.79 6.75
N LEU A 134 17.78 -14.13 5.48
CA LEU A 134 19.13 -14.29 4.91
C LEU A 134 19.89 -12.96 4.89
N SER A 135 19.23 -11.88 4.48
CA SER A 135 19.84 -10.54 4.41
C SER A 135 20.23 -10.03 5.80
N ALA A 136 19.32 -10.11 6.77
CA ALA A 136 19.59 -9.75 8.15
C ALA A 136 20.71 -10.60 8.75
N GLY A 137 20.70 -11.92 8.49
CA GLY A 137 21.79 -12.81 8.89
C GLY A 137 23.14 -12.36 8.34
N ILE A 138 23.22 -12.02 7.05
CA ILE A 138 24.44 -11.52 6.41
C ILE A 138 24.90 -10.19 7.03
N VAL A 139 23.98 -9.24 7.26
CA VAL A 139 24.33 -7.96 7.91
C VAL A 139 24.87 -8.16 9.32
N VAL A 140 24.21 -9.02 10.11
CA VAL A 140 24.61 -9.31 11.49
C VAL A 140 25.97 -9.99 11.52
N LEU A 141 26.19 -11.02 10.71
CA LEU A 141 27.50 -11.66 10.56
C LEU A 141 28.56 -10.62 10.15
N GLN A 142 28.29 -9.79 9.15
CA GLN A 142 29.25 -8.79 8.69
C GLN A 142 29.57 -7.73 9.76
N HIS A 143 28.58 -7.30 10.56
CA HIS A 143 28.79 -6.38 11.67
C HIS A 143 29.71 -6.99 12.74
N PHE A 144 29.54 -8.27 13.07
CA PHE A 144 30.37 -8.98 14.06
C PHE A 144 31.78 -9.34 13.55
N PHE A 145 31.97 -9.60 12.26
CA PHE A 145 33.26 -10.09 11.73
C PHE A 145 34.15 -9.01 11.09
N LEU A 146 33.58 -7.92 10.58
CA LEU A 146 34.34 -6.91 9.83
C LEU A 146 34.28 -5.51 10.46
N GLU A 147 33.36 -5.27 11.41
CA GLU A 147 33.11 -3.97 12.08
C GLU A 147 33.01 -2.75 11.14
N SER A 148 32.84 -2.98 9.84
CA SER A 148 32.87 -1.94 8.82
C SER A 148 31.47 -1.39 8.60
N VAL A 149 31.23 -0.20 9.14
CA VAL A 149 29.99 0.58 8.94
C VAL A 149 29.69 0.80 7.45
N PHE A 150 30.73 1.04 6.64
CA PHE A 150 30.59 1.23 5.20
C PHE A 150 30.01 0.00 4.50
N VAL A 151 30.53 -1.19 4.80
CA VAL A 151 30.05 -2.44 4.19
C VAL A 151 28.63 -2.77 4.65
N THR A 152 28.29 -2.47 5.91
CA THR A 152 26.93 -2.64 6.45
C THR A 152 25.92 -1.77 5.70
N ILE A 153 26.24 -0.49 5.49
CA ILE A 153 25.39 0.44 4.74
C ILE A 153 25.26 0.00 3.29
N LEU A 154 26.36 -0.42 2.65
CA LEU A 154 26.35 -0.94 1.28
C LEU A 154 25.40 -2.15 1.15
N LEU A 155 25.52 -3.12 2.04
CA LEU A 155 24.68 -4.32 2.05
C LEU A 155 23.21 -3.96 2.31
N ALA A 156 22.93 -3.11 3.29
CA ALA A 156 21.56 -2.63 3.56
C ALA A 156 20.95 -1.91 2.34
N GLY A 157 21.74 -1.10 1.63
CA GLY A 157 21.30 -0.41 0.42
C GLY A 157 20.98 -1.37 -0.74
N LEU A 158 21.86 -2.35 -0.99
CA LEU A 158 21.60 -3.42 -1.96
C LEU A 158 20.35 -4.22 -1.58
N PHE A 159 20.15 -4.44 -0.28
CA PHE A 159 19.00 -5.19 0.20
C PHE A 159 17.67 -4.44 0.05
N ALA A 160 17.67 -3.15 0.36
CA ALA A 160 16.52 -2.29 0.11
C ALA A 160 16.15 -2.25 -1.39
N ALA A 161 17.15 -2.16 -2.28
CA ALA A 161 16.92 -2.15 -3.72
C ALA A 161 16.26 -3.45 -4.21
N PHE A 162 16.69 -4.61 -3.69
CA PHE A 162 16.05 -5.89 -4.03
C PHE A 162 14.64 -6.02 -3.46
N GLY A 163 14.38 -5.48 -2.26
CA GLY A 163 13.02 -5.40 -1.71
C GLY A 163 12.06 -4.62 -2.61
N VAL A 164 12.49 -3.45 -3.09
CA VAL A 164 11.72 -2.63 -4.05
C VAL A 164 11.45 -3.39 -5.35
N TYR A 165 12.44 -4.14 -5.84
CA TYR A 165 12.29 -5.00 -7.01
C TYR A 165 11.21 -6.08 -6.80
N LEU A 166 11.20 -6.75 -5.64
CA LEU A 166 10.19 -7.76 -5.31
C LEU A 166 8.78 -7.16 -5.24
N ILE A 167 8.61 -6.01 -4.59
CA ILE A 167 7.32 -5.32 -4.49
C ILE A 167 6.80 -4.95 -5.89
N THR A 168 7.65 -4.36 -6.73
CA THR A 168 7.29 -4.00 -8.11
C THR A 168 6.82 -5.23 -8.90
N ARG A 169 7.46 -6.38 -8.67
CA ARG A 169 7.09 -7.66 -9.29
C ARG A 169 5.73 -8.18 -8.81
N ILE A 170 5.40 -8.05 -7.52
CA ILE A 170 4.07 -8.40 -7.00
C ILE A 170 3.02 -7.58 -7.73
N VAL A 171 3.22 -6.26 -7.79
CA VAL A 171 2.27 -5.33 -8.39
C VAL A 171 2.02 -5.65 -9.87
N LEU A 172 3.09 -5.93 -10.64
CA LEU A 172 2.96 -6.36 -12.04
C LEU A 172 2.27 -7.72 -12.17
N THR A 173 2.62 -8.69 -11.32
CA THR A 173 1.95 -10.01 -11.32
C THR A 173 0.46 -9.85 -11.05
N PHE A 174 0.09 -8.98 -10.11
CA PHE A 174 -1.31 -8.68 -9.80
C PHE A 174 -2.03 -8.01 -10.97
N LEU A 175 -1.40 -7.06 -11.66
CA LEU A 175 -1.94 -6.51 -12.91
C LEU A 175 -2.28 -7.63 -13.89
N TYR A 176 -1.32 -8.52 -14.18
CA TYR A 176 -1.53 -9.59 -15.16
C TYR A 176 -2.59 -10.61 -14.73
N VAL A 177 -2.65 -10.95 -13.44
CA VAL A 177 -3.72 -11.81 -12.91
C VAL A 177 -5.08 -11.11 -12.99
N ALA A 178 -5.15 -9.80 -12.74
CA ALA A 178 -6.38 -9.02 -12.80
C ALA A 178 -6.99 -9.00 -14.22
N ILE A 179 -6.13 -8.97 -15.25
CA ILE A 179 -6.54 -8.95 -16.67
C ILE A 179 -6.54 -10.35 -17.33
N ASP A 180 -6.50 -11.42 -16.54
CA ASP A 180 -6.55 -12.82 -16.99
C ASP A 180 -5.42 -13.27 -17.92
N GLN A 181 -4.22 -12.71 -17.76
CA GLN A 181 -3.05 -13.20 -18.50
C GLN A 181 -2.66 -14.61 -18.03
N GLU A 182 -2.67 -15.59 -18.93
CA GLU A 182 -2.41 -17.00 -18.61
C GLU A 182 -1.08 -17.23 -17.87
N LYS A 183 -0.01 -16.55 -18.30
CA LYS A 183 1.36 -16.73 -17.77
C LYS A 183 1.83 -15.49 -17.00
N ALA A 184 1.00 -14.98 -16.10
CA ALA A 184 1.23 -13.74 -15.35
C ALA A 184 2.65 -13.58 -14.77
N LEU A 185 3.19 -14.61 -14.09
CA LEU A 185 4.55 -14.58 -13.54
C LEU A 185 5.63 -14.45 -14.63
N ARG A 186 5.52 -15.22 -15.73
CA ARG A 186 6.51 -15.19 -16.81
C ARG A 186 6.46 -13.87 -17.57
N THR A 187 5.25 -13.34 -17.82
CA THR A 187 5.08 -12.04 -18.46
C THR A 187 5.64 -10.92 -17.60
N SER A 188 5.37 -10.93 -16.28
CA SER A 188 5.97 -9.96 -15.35
C SER A 188 7.50 -9.98 -15.39
N TRP A 189 8.09 -11.17 -15.48
CA TRP A 189 9.54 -11.33 -15.59
C TRP A 189 10.09 -10.73 -16.88
N SER A 190 9.42 -10.98 -18.00
CA SER A 190 9.83 -10.43 -19.30
C SER A 190 9.76 -8.90 -19.32
N VAL A 191 8.69 -8.32 -18.78
CA VAL A 191 8.47 -6.86 -18.77
C VAL A 191 9.44 -6.15 -17.84
N MET A 192 9.85 -6.75 -16.72
CA MET A 192 10.83 -6.15 -15.83
C MET A 192 12.27 -6.16 -16.37
N LYS A 193 12.62 -7.05 -17.30
CA LYS A 193 13.97 -7.07 -17.89
C LYS A 193 14.29 -5.74 -18.58
N GLY A 194 15.27 -5.01 -18.04
CA GLY A 194 15.71 -3.71 -18.57
C GLY A 194 14.79 -2.52 -18.22
N ASN A 195 13.62 -2.75 -17.62
CA ASN A 195 12.66 -1.67 -17.32
C ASN A 195 12.50 -1.38 -15.83
N VAL A 196 13.22 -2.09 -14.94
CA VAL A 196 13.16 -1.89 -13.47
C VAL A 196 13.33 -0.42 -13.09
N TRP A 197 14.32 0.26 -13.66
CA TRP A 197 14.58 1.67 -13.37
C TRP A 197 13.45 2.60 -13.81
N HIS A 198 12.75 2.28 -14.89
CA HIS A 198 11.57 3.04 -15.33
C HIS A 198 10.44 2.95 -14.29
N PHE A 199 10.14 1.74 -13.80
CA PHE A 199 9.14 1.54 -12.74
C PHE A 199 9.57 2.19 -11.43
N LEU A 200 10.84 2.03 -11.03
CA LEU A 200 11.35 2.56 -9.77
C LEU A 200 11.30 4.09 -9.73
N LEU A 201 11.76 4.76 -10.79
CA LEU A 201 11.67 6.23 -10.89
C LEU A 201 10.22 6.72 -10.85
N LEU A 202 9.30 6.01 -11.50
CA LEU A 202 7.88 6.34 -11.50
C LEU A 202 7.27 6.21 -10.10
N ILE A 203 7.59 5.13 -9.37
CA ILE A 203 7.16 4.90 -7.99
C ILE A 203 7.70 6.00 -7.08
N ILE A 204 8.97 6.39 -7.23
CA ILE A 204 9.54 7.51 -6.46
C ILE A 204 8.81 8.82 -6.75
N LEU A 205 8.54 9.14 -8.02
CA LEU A 205 7.82 10.37 -8.38
C LEU A 205 6.41 10.41 -7.79
N ILE A 206 5.68 9.29 -7.86
CA ILE A 206 4.36 9.17 -7.23
C ILE A 206 4.48 9.30 -5.72
N GLY A 207 5.43 8.59 -5.09
CA GLY A 207 5.67 8.65 -3.65
C GLY A 207 6.00 10.05 -3.15
N LEU A 208 6.88 10.78 -3.85
CA LEU A 208 7.20 12.17 -3.54
C LEU A 208 5.99 13.09 -3.68
N THR A 209 5.15 12.87 -4.70
CA THR A 209 3.95 13.69 -4.91
C THR A 209 2.90 13.43 -3.82
N VAL A 210 2.69 12.17 -3.46
CA VAL A 210 1.78 11.76 -2.37
C VAL A 210 2.29 12.30 -1.03
N LEU A 211 3.59 12.18 -0.76
CA LEU A 211 4.22 12.70 0.45
C LEU A 211 4.10 14.23 0.53
N GLY A 212 4.35 14.93 -0.57
CA GLY A 212 4.17 16.39 -0.66
C GLY A 212 2.73 16.81 -0.40
N ALA A 213 1.76 16.11 -1.01
CA ALA A 213 0.33 16.36 -0.78
C ALA A 213 -0.08 16.06 0.67
N ALA A 214 0.43 14.99 1.25
CA ALA A 214 0.18 14.62 2.64
C ALA A 214 0.73 15.65 3.62
N ILE A 215 1.96 16.12 3.42
CA ILE A 215 2.59 17.17 4.25
C ILE A 215 1.82 18.48 4.12
N ALA A 216 1.51 18.91 2.88
CA ALA A 216 0.77 20.15 2.65
C ALA A 216 -0.63 20.11 3.28
N GLY A 217 -1.35 19.00 3.11
CA GLY A 217 -2.68 18.83 3.71
C GLY A 217 -2.63 18.69 5.22
N ALA A 218 -1.66 17.96 5.79
CA ALA A 218 -1.45 17.89 7.23
C ALA A 218 -1.12 19.27 7.84
N ALA A 219 -0.29 20.07 7.15
CA ALA A 219 0.01 21.44 7.56
C ALA A 219 -1.24 22.33 7.50
N LEU A 220 -2.03 22.26 6.44
CA LEU A 220 -3.31 22.98 6.32
C LEU A 220 -4.28 22.61 7.44
N ILE A 221 -4.46 21.31 7.67
CA ILE A 221 -5.34 20.78 8.73
C ILE A 221 -4.82 21.21 10.11
N GLY A 222 -3.50 21.20 10.33
CA GLY A 222 -2.86 21.68 11.55
C GLY A 222 -3.05 23.17 11.79
N ILE A 223 -2.92 24.01 10.75
CA ILE A 223 -3.16 25.46 10.83
C ILE A 223 -4.62 25.74 11.15
N VAL A 224 -5.56 25.12 10.42
CA VAL A 224 -7.01 25.26 10.69
C VAL A 224 -7.31 24.83 12.11
N GLY A 225 -6.70 23.73 12.54
CA GLY A 225 -6.81 23.21 13.87
C GLY A 225 -6.33 24.13 14.99
N PHE A 226 -5.17 24.74 14.79
CA PHE A 226 -4.62 25.76 15.67
C PHE A 226 -5.54 26.99 15.73
N LEU A 227 -6.05 27.46 14.59
CA LEU A 227 -6.98 28.60 14.57
C LEU A 227 -8.29 28.29 15.32
N LEU A 228 -8.81 27.06 15.19
CA LEU A 228 -10.00 26.61 15.91
C LEU A 228 -9.75 26.46 17.42
N SER A 229 -8.57 26.02 17.83
CA SER A 229 -8.23 25.88 19.25
C SER A 229 -8.13 27.22 19.98
N LEU A 230 -7.82 28.31 19.26
CA LEU A 230 -7.88 29.68 19.78
C LEU A 230 -9.31 30.11 20.13
N ILE A 231 -10.32 29.53 19.50
CA ILE A 231 -11.75 29.76 19.81
C ILE A 231 -12.17 28.89 20.99
N SER A 232 -11.86 27.58 20.93
CA SER A 232 -12.11 26.65 22.03
C SER A 232 -11.28 25.38 21.90
N SER A 233 -10.77 24.86 23.01
CA SER A 233 -9.92 23.65 23.03
C SER A 233 -10.62 22.40 22.47
N TRP A 234 -11.93 22.27 22.62
CA TRP A 234 -12.68 21.14 22.06
C TRP A 234 -12.83 21.23 20.53
N LEU A 235 -12.79 22.43 19.94
CA LEU A 235 -12.81 22.61 18.48
C LEU A 235 -11.51 22.14 17.83
N GLY A 236 -10.40 22.18 18.57
CA GLY A 236 -9.15 21.52 18.18
C GLY A 236 -9.28 19.99 18.07
N ALA A 237 -10.17 19.35 18.83
CA ALA A 237 -10.40 17.91 18.71
C ALA A 237 -11.12 17.52 17.41
N VAL A 238 -11.87 18.45 16.78
CA VAL A 238 -12.56 18.24 15.50
C VAL A 238 -11.58 17.98 14.35
N ILE A 239 -10.31 18.41 14.50
CA ILE A 239 -9.22 18.11 13.55
C ILE A 239 -9.07 16.62 13.31
N PHE A 240 -9.19 15.79 14.35
CA PHE A 240 -9.06 14.33 14.22
C PHE A 240 -10.14 13.73 13.32
N VAL A 241 -11.34 14.34 13.32
CA VAL A 241 -12.45 13.94 12.45
C VAL A 241 -12.19 14.34 10.99
N LEU A 242 -11.49 15.45 10.75
CA LEU A 242 -11.11 15.92 9.40
C LEU A 242 -9.87 15.21 8.84
N PHE A 243 -8.99 14.71 9.70
CA PHE A 243 -7.80 13.98 9.29
C PHE A 243 -8.13 12.64 8.62
N LEU A 244 -9.23 12.01 9.04
CA LEU A 244 -9.70 10.71 8.57
C LEU A 244 -10.14 10.74 7.08
N PRO A 245 -11.05 11.64 6.63
CA PRO A 245 -11.40 11.77 5.23
C PRO A 245 -10.23 12.25 4.36
N PHE A 246 -9.33 13.09 4.92
CA PHE A 246 -8.11 13.49 4.21
C PHE A 246 -7.17 12.31 3.95
N GLY A 247 -6.88 11.51 4.99
CA GLY A 247 -6.05 10.31 4.87
C GLY A 247 -6.63 9.30 3.88
N LEU A 248 -7.95 9.11 3.89
CA LEU A 248 -8.64 8.31 2.89
C LEU A 248 -8.43 8.87 1.49
N LEU A 249 -8.61 10.17 1.27
CA LEU A 249 -8.41 10.80 -0.02
C LEU A 249 -6.97 10.63 -0.55
N VAL A 250 -5.96 10.81 0.31
CA VAL A 250 -4.55 10.59 -0.04
C VAL A 250 -4.30 9.13 -0.43
N MET A 251 -4.87 8.18 0.34
CA MET A 251 -4.77 6.74 0.04
C MET A 251 -5.40 6.39 -1.31
N LEU A 252 -6.57 6.96 -1.61
CA LEU A 252 -7.28 6.75 -2.86
C LEU A 252 -6.48 7.26 -4.06
N LEU A 253 -5.99 8.50 -3.98
CA LEU A 253 -5.19 9.11 -5.03
C LEU A 253 -3.89 8.35 -5.28
N SER A 254 -3.18 7.99 -4.21
CA SER A 254 -1.95 7.18 -4.29
C SER A 254 -2.18 5.85 -5.00
N THR A 255 -3.29 5.18 -4.68
CA THR A 255 -3.63 3.89 -5.28
C THR A 255 -4.01 4.04 -6.75
N ALA A 256 -4.83 5.04 -7.09
CA ALA A 256 -5.24 5.32 -8.47
C ALA A 256 -4.04 5.64 -9.38
N TRP A 257 -3.17 6.55 -8.94
CA TRP A 257 -1.97 6.91 -9.69
C TRP A 257 -1.03 5.73 -9.88
N THR A 258 -0.81 4.92 -8.84
CA THR A 258 0.06 3.73 -8.94
C THR A 258 -0.48 2.73 -9.96
N ILE A 259 -1.79 2.42 -9.90
CA ILE A 259 -2.43 1.46 -10.81
C ILE A 259 -2.37 1.95 -12.26
N ASN A 260 -2.70 3.22 -12.50
CA ASN A 260 -2.61 3.82 -13.83
C ASN A 260 -1.18 3.77 -14.36
N ALA A 261 -0.22 4.20 -13.55
CA ALA A 261 1.17 4.34 -13.97
C ALA A 261 1.80 2.99 -14.32
N VAL A 262 1.55 1.96 -13.50
CA VAL A 262 1.98 0.58 -13.81
C VAL A 262 1.33 0.09 -15.11
N THR A 263 0.05 0.37 -15.33
CA THR A 263 -0.67 -0.04 -16.54
C THR A 263 -0.14 0.66 -17.79
N TYR A 264 0.12 1.97 -17.73
CA TYR A 264 0.67 2.72 -18.86
C TYR A 264 2.08 2.26 -19.23
N VAL A 265 2.96 2.06 -18.24
CA VAL A 265 4.31 1.55 -18.49
C VAL A 265 4.23 0.16 -19.13
N ASN A 266 3.35 -0.72 -18.62
CA ASN A 266 3.14 -2.03 -19.22
C ASN A 266 2.73 -1.91 -20.70
N LYS A 267 1.71 -1.09 -21.01
CA LYS A 267 1.23 -0.89 -22.39
C LYS A 267 2.35 -0.40 -23.32
N GLN A 268 3.20 0.52 -22.87
CA GLN A 268 4.32 1.04 -23.67
C GLN A 268 5.41 -0.01 -23.94
N ILE A 269 5.63 -0.94 -23.01
CA ILE A 269 6.62 -2.00 -23.16
C ILE A 269 6.09 -3.09 -24.09
N THR A 270 4.82 -3.49 -23.95
CA THR A 270 4.23 -4.59 -24.73
C THR A 270 3.80 -4.20 -26.14
N ALA A 271 3.71 -2.91 -26.45
CA ALA A 271 3.39 -2.41 -27.78
C ALA A 271 4.60 -2.35 -28.73
N LYS A 272 5.81 -2.68 -28.23
CA LYS A 272 7.04 -2.81 -29.01
C LYS A 272 7.33 -4.26 -29.32
#